data_AF-A0A915EQR1-F1
#
_entry.id   AF-A0A915EQR1-F1
#
_cell.length_a   1.000
_cell.length_b   1.000
_cell.length_c   1.000
_cell.angle_alpha   90.00
_cell.angle_beta   90.00
_cell.angle_gamma   90.00
#
_symmetry.space_group_name_H-M   'P 1'
#
loop_
_entity.id
_entity.type
_entity.pdbx_description
1 polymer ?
#
loop_
_entity_poly.entity_id
_entity_poly.type
_entity_poly.pdbx_seq_one_letter_code
_entity_poly.pdbx_strand_id
1 'polypeptide(L)'
;MDDFSVSNSVLLSSNNSLNNSVNSSLLASDPVVDLIMSTPKPNYIIYNESKLAHQLLDNLTGIEIGASSHNPFGLNALNVDYTEEDNIFKANQITHTGTFKKVDIIASGDKLPFPNCSQDYEWLRVVKPGGYVFIVVPHKERTFDVARNRTTLAELIERHEHPNPPVPYVPAHYSVWITEDFLELCKHFNWKVVAVQDVDDKLAIALQL
;
A
#
# COMPACT_ATOMS: atom_id res chain seq x y z
N MET A 1 6.34 61.46 -16.11
CA MET A 1 6.27 61.47 -17.58
C MET A 1 5.54 60.21 -18.01
N ASP A 2 4.32 60.00 -17.52
CA ASP A 2 3.08 60.77 -17.69
C ASP A 2 2.29 60.07 -18.80
N ASP A 3 1.23 59.33 -18.47
CA ASP A 3 -0.09 59.81 -18.03
C ASP A 3 -0.99 59.98 -19.25
N PHE A 4 -2.13 59.28 -19.24
CA PHE A 4 -3.41 59.85 -19.65
C PHE A 4 -4.53 58.99 -19.07
N SER A 5 -4.88 59.37 -17.84
CA SER A 5 -6.23 59.34 -17.29
C SER A 5 -7.30 59.89 -18.25
N VAL A 6 -8.56 59.43 -18.12
CA VAL A 6 -9.79 60.23 -17.79
C VAL A 6 -10.87 59.18 -17.45
N SER A 7 -11.25 58.92 -16.19
CA SER A 7 -12.10 59.70 -15.24
C SER A 7 -13.59 59.84 -15.60
N ASN A 8 -14.44 59.27 -14.74
CA ASN A 8 -15.56 59.91 -14.01
C ASN A 8 -16.39 58.80 -13.35
N SER A 9 -16.20 58.49 -12.07
CA SER A 9 -16.83 59.13 -10.89
C SER A 9 -18.36 59.04 -10.89
N VAL A 10 -18.95 58.41 -9.86
CA VAL A 10 -19.64 59.09 -8.75
C VAL A 10 -19.90 58.06 -7.62
N LEU A 11 -19.65 58.54 -6.39
CA LEU A 11 -19.80 57.91 -5.08
C LEU A 11 -21.24 57.49 -4.74
N LEU A 12 -21.40 56.55 -3.79
CA LEU A 12 -22.12 56.77 -2.53
C LEU A 12 -21.98 55.57 -1.57
N SER A 13 -21.24 55.80 -0.49
CA SER A 13 -21.41 55.39 0.92
C SER A 13 -22.35 54.22 1.29
N SER A 14 -21.84 53.27 2.09
CA SER A 14 -22.18 53.11 3.53
C SER A 14 -22.08 51.66 4.00
N ASN A 15 -21.31 51.47 5.08
CA ASN A 15 -21.46 50.55 6.22
C ASN A 15 -22.37 49.31 6.07
N ASN A 16 -21.82 48.12 6.36
CA ASN A 16 -22.18 47.42 7.60
C ASN A 16 -21.32 46.18 7.85
N SER A 17 -20.61 46.20 8.99
CA SER A 17 -20.20 45.01 9.71
C SER A 17 -21.43 44.40 10.41
N LEU A 18 -21.73 43.14 10.15
CA LEU A 18 -22.60 42.30 10.99
C LEU A 18 -21.95 40.91 10.99
N ASN A 19 -21.20 40.54 12.04
CA ASN A 19 -21.74 39.83 13.20
C ASN A 19 -22.88 38.89 12.83
N ASN A 20 -22.56 37.61 12.64
CA ASN A 20 -23.52 36.54 12.93
C ASN A 20 -22.86 35.57 13.91
N SER A 21 -23.12 35.85 15.18
CA SER A 21 -23.12 34.88 16.26
C SER A 21 -23.90 33.65 15.83
N VAL A 22 -23.27 32.49 15.92
CA VAL A 22 -23.93 31.19 15.73
C VAL A 22 -24.98 31.05 16.84
N ASN A 23 -26.25 31.19 16.48
CA ASN A 23 -27.36 30.82 17.35
C ASN A 23 -27.36 29.29 17.48
N SER A 24 -26.94 28.79 18.64
CA SER A 24 -26.86 27.37 18.99
C SER A 24 -28.20 26.79 19.47
N SER A 25 -29.32 27.17 18.86
CA SER A 25 -30.62 26.61 19.24
C SER A 25 -31.60 26.66 18.08
N LEU A 26 -32.15 25.49 17.74
CA LEU A 26 -33.08 25.18 16.64
C LEU A 26 -32.43 24.70 15.33
N LEU A 27 -31.64 23.64 15.42
CA LEU A 27 -31.72 22.59 14.40
C LEU A 27 -32.65 21.52 14.97
N ALA A 28 -33.90 21.49 14.49
CA ALA A 28 -34.73 20.31 14.67
C ALA A 28 -33.93 19.12 14.11
N SER A 29 -33.76 18.07 14.91
CA SER A 29 -32.95 16.94 14.52
C SER A 29 -33.58 16.31 13.29
N ASP A 30 -32.84 16.31 12.18
CA ASP A 30 -33.30 15.70 10.95
C ASP A 30 -33.36 14.19 11.20
N PRO A 31 -34.55 13.56 11.13
CA PRO A 31 -34.70 12.14 11.43
C PRO A 31 -33.86 11.26 10.50
N VAL A 32 -33.44 11.75 9.33
CA VAL A 32 -32.48 11.08 8.45
C VAL A 32 -31.06 11.16 9.02
N VAL A 33 -30.66 12.32 9.56
CA VAL A 33 -29.36 12.51 10.21
C VAL A 33 -29.27 11.70 11.50
N ASP A 34 -30.33 11.67 12.31
CA ASP A 34 -30.41 10.86 13.52
C ASP A 34 -30.38 9.36 13.21
N LEU A 35 -31.03 8.93 12.11
CA LEU A 35 -30.98 7.54 11.65
C LEU A 35 -29.57 7.16 11.16
N ILE A 36 -28.90 8.02 10.40
CA ILE A 36 -27.51 7.80 9.96
C ILE A 36 -26.55 7.76 11.15
N MET A 37 -26.71 8.65 12.13
CA MET A 37 -25.87 8.73 13.34
C MET A 37 -26.18 7.62 14.37
N SER A 38 -27.37 7.00 14.32
CA SER A 38 -27.78 5.90 15.20
C SER A 38 -27.50 4.51 14.64
N THR A 39 -27.16 4.40 13.34
CA THR A 39 -26.60 3.14 12.83
C THR A 39 -25.26 2.85 13.52
N PRO A 40 -25.07 1.66 14.10
CA PRO A 40 -23.77 1.27 14.61
C PRO A 40 -22.75 1.41 13.49
N LYS A 41 -21.72 2.25 13.68
CA LYS A 41 -20.60 2.26 12.75
C LYS A 41 -20.09 0.82 12.66
N PRO A 42 -19.95 0.24 11.46
CA PRO A 42 -19.36 -1.08 11.32
C PRO A 42 -18.02 -1.12 12.08
N ASN A 43 -17.81 -2.20 12.83
CA ASN A 43 -16.56 -2.42 13.56
C ASN A 43 -15.45 -2.73 12.55
N TYR A 44 -14.82 -1.70 12.03
CA TYR A 44 -13.66 -1.84 11.15
C TYR A 44 -12.45 -2.31 11.96
N ILE A 45 -11.68 -3.23 11.36
CA ILE A 45 -10.42 -3.71 11.92
C ILE A 45 -9.33 -2.71 11.56
N ILE A 46 -8.55 -2.30 12.57
CA ILE A 46 -7.32 -1.54 12.39
C ILE A 46 -6.17 -2.51 12.56
N TYR A 47 -5.39 -2.71 11.50
CA TYR A 47 -4.21 -3.59 11.50
C TYR A 47 -2.98 -2.82 11.98
N ASN A 48 -2.14 -3.48 12.77
CA ASN A 48 -0.87 -2.91 13.21
C ASN A 48 0.14 -2.82 12.06
N GLU A 49 1.03 -1.83 12.14
CA GLU A 49 2.15 -1.67 11.21
C GLU A 49 3.35 -2.54 11.62
N SER A 50 4.26 -2.83 10.68
CA SER A 50 5.41 -3.70 10.94
C SER A 50 6.48 -2.95 11.75
N LYS A 51 6.74 -3.39 12.99
CA LYS A 51 7.85 -2.84 13.79
C LYS A 51 9.19 -3.00 13.09
N LEU A 52 9.42 -4.12 12.42
CA LEU A 52 10.67 -4.35 11.68
C LEU A 52 10.79 -3.41 10.47
N ALA A 53 9.69 -3.17 9.75
CA ALA A 53 9.72 -2.22 8.63
C ALA A 53 10.05 -0.80 9.13
N HIS A 54 9.43 -0.34 10.22
CA HIS A 54 9.76 0.96 10.82
C HIS A 54 11.23 1.06 11.25
N GLN A 55 11.77 0.01 11.88
CA GLN A 55 13.18 -0.04 12.28
C GLN A 55 14.15 0.16 11.10
N LEU A 56 13.79 -0.31 9.91
CA LEU A 56 14.67 -0.31 8.74
C LEU A 56 14.40 0.86 7.79
N LEU A 57 13.16 1.32 7.68
CA LEU A 57 12.69 2.10 6.52
C LEU A 57 12.11 3.49 6.85
N ASP A 58 11.89 3.85 8.12
CA ASP A 58 11.21 5.11 8.51
C ASP A 58 11.85 6.39 7.94
N ASN A 59 13.17 6.38 7.74
CA ASN A 59 13.92 7.53 7.26
C ASN A 59 14.22 7.46 5.75
N LEU A 60 13.60 6.52 5.03
CA LEU A 60 13.83 6.27 3.61
C LEU A 60 12.58 6.59 2.79
N THR A 61 12.76 6.64 1.47
CA THR A 61 11.66 6.80 0.52
C THR A 61 11.67 5.68 -0.50
N GLY A 62 10.50 5.18 -0.87
CA GLY A 62 10.42 4.06 -1.78
C GLY A 62 9.07 3.93 -2.43
N ILE A 63 8.82 2.72 -2.90
CA ILE A 63 7.51 2.32 -3.41
C ILE A 63 6.95 1.25 -2.49
N GLU A 64 5.69 0.86 -2.63
CA GLU A 64 5.11 -0.32 -1.99
C GLU A 64 4.30 -1.01 -3.08
N ILE A 65 4.67 -2.25 -3.46
CA ILE A 65 3.95 -2.96 -4.51
C ILE A 65 2.75 -3.68 -3.91
N GLY A 66 1.55 -3.32 -4.34
CA GLY A 66 0.30 -3.93 -3.90
C GLY A 66 -0.07 -3.59 -2.47
N ALA A 67 0.07 -2.32 -2.08
CA ALA A 67 -0.25 -1.87 -0.73
C ALA A 67 -1.70 -2.21 -0.35
N SER A 68 -1.91 -2.62 0.91
CA SER A 68 -3.23 -3.00 1.39
C SER A 68 -3.54 -2.40 2.76
N SER A 69 -4.78 -1.97 2.97
CA SER A 69 -5.26 -1.53 4.28
C SER A 69 -5.35 -2.69 5.28
N HIS A 70 -5.35 -3.95 4.80
CA HIS A 70 -5.26 -5.15 5.64
C HIS A 70 -3.87 -5.41 6.18
N ASN A 71 -2.85 -4.80 5.60
CA ASN A 71 -1.46 -5.03 5.97
C ASN A 71 -0.63 -3.74 5.83
N PRO A 72 -0.99 -2.64 6.51
CA PRO A 72 -0.34 -1.36 6.29
C PRO A 72 1.11 -1.36 6.81
N PHE A 73 2.01 -0.69 6.10
CA PHE A 73 3.35 -0.39 6.61
C PHE A 73 3.48 1.01 7.22
N GLY A 74 2.67 1.98 6.79
CA GLY A 74 2.75 3.35 7.31
C GLY A 74 4.00 4.13 6.88
N LEU A 75 4.72 3.63 5.88
CA LEU A 75 5.98 4.21 5.41
C LEU A 75 5.77 5.32 4.38
N ASN A 76 6.81 6.11 4.16
CA ASN A 76 6.86 7.08 3.08
C ASN A 76 7.12 6.38 1.73
N ALA A 77 6.05 5.80 1.18
CA ALA A 77 6.07 4.98 -0.02
C ALA A 77 5.00 5.44 -1.03
N LEU A 78 5.31 5.35 -2.32
CA LEU A 78 4.28 5.42 -3.38
C LEU A 78 3.70 4.03 -3.61
N ASN A 79 2.37 3.88 -3.56
CA ASN A 79 1.74 2.60 -3.84
C ASN A 79 1.73 2.32 -5.36
N VAL A 80 2.27 1.17 -5.74
CA VAL A 80 2.26 0.67 -7.13
C VAL A 80 1.35 -0.54 -7.22
N ASP A 81 0.32 -0.47 -8.07
CA ASP A 81 -0.60 -1.57 -8.32
C ASP A 81 -0.88 -1.69 -9.82
N TYR A 82 -1.26 -2.88 -10.29
CA TYR A 82 -1.52 -3.12 -11.70
C TYR A 82 -2.84 -2.48 -12.17
N THR A 83 -3.73 -2.08 -11.25
CA THR A 83 -5.00 -1.44 -11.60
C THR A 83 -5.53 -0.49 -10.52
N GLU A 84 -6.09 0.64 -10.96
CA GLU A 84 -6.90 1.53 -10.11
C GLU A 84 -8.38 1.13 -10.07
N GLU A 85 -8.81 0.18 -10.89
CA GLU A 85 -10.20 -0.28 -10.95
C GLU A 85 -10.63 -1.05 -9.69
N ASP A 86 -11.92 -1.00 -9.39
CA ASP A 86 -12.53 -1.77 -8.31
C ASP A 86 -12.44 -3.27 -8.61
N ASN A 87 -11.94 -4.02 -7.64
CA ASN A 87 -11.80 -5.46 -7.74
C ASN A 87 -12.13 -6.12 -6.39
N ILE A 88 -12.12 -7.45 -6.37
CA ILE A 88 -12.42 -8.23 -5.15
C ILE A 88 -11.48 -7.87 -3.99
N PHE A 89 -10.23 -7.47 -4.26
CA PHE A 89 -9.26 -7.11 -3.23
C PHE A 89 -9.59 -5.75 -2.59
N LYS A 90 -9.98 -4.74 -3.39
CA LYS A 90 -10.43 -3.44 -2.87
C LYS A 90 -11.75 -3.55 -2.12
N ALA A 91 -12.69 -4.34 -2.63
CA ALA A 91 -13.93 -4.63 -1.92
C ALA A 91 -13.65 -5.28 -0.56
N ASN A 92 -12.76 -6.29 -0.52
CA ASN A 92 -12.33 -6.90 0.74
C ASN A 92 -11.65 -5.90 1.68
N GLN A 93 -10.81 -4.99 1.17
CA GLN A 93 -10.22 -3.89 1.94
C GLN A 93 -11.31 -3.05 2.64
N ILE A 94 -12.28 -2.55 1.88
CA ILE A 94 -13.38 -1.72 2.38
C ILE A 94 -14.22 -2.49 3.40
N THR A 95 -14.57 -3.75 3.13
CA THR A 95 -15.40 -4.55 4.04
C THR A 95 -14.75 -4.73 5.42
N HIS A 96 -13.44 -4.95 5.49
CA HIS A 96 -12.78 -5.22 6.78
C HIS A 96 -12.26 -3.96 7.47
N THR A 97 -11.84 -2.93 6.72
CA THR A 97 -11.13 -1.76 7.28
C THR A 97 -11.83 -0.43 7.04
N GLY A 98 -12.93 -0.43 6.28
CA GLY A 98 -13.67 0.78 5.91
C GLY A 98 -12.98 1.64 4.86
N THR A 99 -11.82 1.20 4.34
CA THR A 99 -11.03 1.93 3.35
C THR A 99 -10.21 0.97 2.49
N PHE A 100 -9.52 1.50 1.49
CA PHE A 100 -8.55 0.78 0.66
C PHE A 100 -7.34 1.68 0.41
N LYS A 101 -6.19 1.08 0.05
CA LYS A 101 -5.01 1.86 -0.32
C LYS A 101 -5.17 2.45 -1.72
N LYS A 102 -5.05 3.77 -1.79
CA LYS A 102 -4.99 4.50 -3.06
C LYS A 102 -3.78 4.03 -3.86
N VAL A 103 -3.94 3.87 -5.16
CA VAL A 103 -2.85 3.60 -6.10
C VAL A 103 -2.26 4.94 -6.55
N ASP A 104 -0.95 5.11 -6.42
CA ASP A 104 -0.25 6.32 -6.89
C ASP A 104 0.32 6.12 -8.30
N ILE A 105 0.74 4.89 -8.63
CA ILE A 105 1.33 4.54 -9.91
C ILE A 105 0.73 3.23 -10.41
N ILE A 106 0.17 3.25 -11.63
CA ILE A 106 -0.38 2.04 -12.27
C ILE A 106 0.74 1.33 -13.02
N ALA A 107 1.17 0.18 -12.52
CA ALA A 107 2.15 -0.68 -13.19
C ALA A 107 2.09 -2.12 -12.65
N SER A 108 2.44 -3.08 -13.50
CA SER A 108 2.67 -4.44 -13.05
C SER A 108 3.98 -4.53 -12.26
N GLY A 109 4.02 -5.38 -11.24
CA GLY A 109 5.20 -5.57 -10.37
C GLY A 109 6.45 -6.05 -11.11
N ASP A 110 6.28 -6.75 -12.24
CA ASP A 110 7.37 -7.18 -13.13
C ASP A 110 7.80 -6.10 -14.15
N LYS A 111 7.04 -5.01 -14.27
CA LYS A 111 7.26 -3.92 -15.25
C LYS A 111 7.14 -2.53 -14.61
N LEU A 112 7.85 -2.34 -13.50
CA LEU A 112 7.84 -1.07 -12.77
C LEU A 112 8.42 0.09 -13.63
N PRO A 113 7.79 1.28 -13.66
CA PRO A 113 8.15 2.40 -14.53
C PRO A 113 9.28 3.27 -13.96
N PHE A 114 10.21 2.65 -13.23
CA PHE A 114 11.36 3.34 -12.62
C PHE A 114 12.66 2.92 -13.29
N PRO A 115 13.63 3.84 -13.41
CA PRO A 115 15.01 3.50 -13.76
C PRO A 115 15.59 2.48 -12.77
N ASN A 116 16.65 1.79 -13.19
CA ASN A 116 17.40 0.95 -12.27
C ASN A 116 18.05 1.82 -11.19
N CYS A 117 18.15 1.30 -9.96
CA CYS A 117 18.80 1.98 -8.84
C CYS A 117 18.25 3.40 -8.54
N SER A 118 16.94 3.62 -8.62
CA SER A 118 16.31 4.92 -8.37
C SER A 118 15.56 5.04 -7.03
N GLN A 119 15.23 3.92 -6.39
CA GLN A 119 14.45 3.85 -5.14
C GLN A 119 15.33 3.43 -3.95
N ASP A 120 14.97 3.81 -2.73
CA ASP A 120 15.69 3.33 -1.55
C ASP A 120 15.21 1.94 -1.11
N TYR A 121 13.97 1.53 -1.45
CA TYR A 121 13.50 0.16 -1.23
C TYR A 121 12.45 -0.40 -2.22
N GLU A 122 12.33 -1.75 -2.26
CA GLU A 122 11.24 -2.65 -2.77
C GLU A 122 11.70 -3.80 -3.67
N TRP A 123 12.18 -3.53 -4.88
CA TRP A 123 12.49 -4.58 -5.85
C TRP A 123 13.91 -4.46 -6.38
N LEU A 124 14.58 -5.61 -6.52
CA LEU A 124 16.04 -5.71 -6.72
C LEU A 124 16.59 -4.80 -7.83
N ARG A 125 15.83 -4.64 -8.91
CA ARG A 125 16.22 -3.81 -10.05
C ARG A 125 16.21 -2.31 -9.75
N VAL A 126 15.23 -1.83 -8.97
CA VAL A 126 14.99 -0.38 -8.78
C VAL A 126 15.67 0.16 -7.53
N VAL A 127 16.10 -0.71 -6.61
CA VAL A 127 16.72 -0.32 -5.36
C VAL A 127 18.18 0.11 -5.57
N LYS A 128 18.57 1.23 -4.98
CA LYS A 128 19.95 1.76 -4.99
C LYS A 128 20.89 0.83 -4.21
N PRO A 129 22.21 0.84 -4.52
CA PRO A 129 23.20 0.27 -3.61
C PRO A 129 23.07 0.86 -2.20
N GLY A 130 23.06 0.00 -1.19
CA GLY A 130 22.79 0.32 0.21
C GLY A 130 21.32 0.35 0.61
N GLY A 131 20.40 0.30 -0.36
CA GLY A 131 18.95 0.27 -0.13
C GLY A 131 18.43 -1.12 0.24
N TYR A 132 17.13 -1.23 0.50
CA TYR A 132 16.51 -2.43 1.04
C TYR A 132 15.46 -3.04 0.11
N VAL A 133 15.25 -4.34 0.19
CA VAL A 133 14.05 -4.99 -0.35
C VAL A 133 13.33 -5.60 0.84
N PHE A 134 12.15 -5.10 1.17
CA PHE A 134 11.35 -5.60 2.27
C PHE A 134 10.13 -6.33 1.71
N ILE A 135 10.03 -7.63 1.97
CA ILE A 135 9.00 -8.48 1.36
C ILE A 135 8.21 -9.15 2.46
N VAL A 136 6.88 -9.07 2.38
CA VAL A 136 5.98 -9.96 3.14
C VAL A 136 5.66 -11.18 2.29
N VAL A 137 6.06 -12.36 2.76
CA VAL A 137 5.88 -13.62 2.04
C VAL A 137 4.74 -14.40 2.71
N PRO A 138 3.73 -14.91 1.99
CA PRO A 138 2.70 -15.75 2.59
C PRO A 138 3.30 -17.07 3.11
N HIS A 139 3.26 -17.30 4.43
CA HIS A 139 3.70 -18.56 5.03
C HIS A 139 2.66 -19.65 4.78
N LYS A 140 3.05 -20.74 4.13
CA LYS A 140 2.17 -21.87 3.82
C LYS A 140 1.31 -22.34 5.00
N GLU A 141 1.90 -22.44 6.19
CA GLU A 141 1.21 -22.95 7.38
C GLU A 141 0.24 -21.95 8.02
N ARG A 142 0.23 -20.70 7.55
CA ARG A 142 -0.60 -19.59 8.05
C ARG A 142 -1.56 -19.05 6.99
N THR A 143 -1.62 -19.69 5.84
CA THR A 143 -2.56 -19.37 4.76
C THR A 143 -3.44 -20.58 4.42
N PHE A 144 -4.34 -20.39 3.47
CA PHE A 144 -5.13 -21.46 2.87
C PHE A 144 -4.27 -22.51 2.12
N ASP A 145 -2.95 -22.32 2.03
CA ASP A 145 -2.04 -23.25 1.37
C ASP A 145 -1.58 -24.40 2.28
N VAL A 146 -2.03 -24.50 3.53
CA VAL A 146 -1.59 -25.50 4.53
C VAL A 146 -1.57 -26.95 4.01
N ALA A 147 -2.41 -27.30 3.04
CA ALA A 147 -2.45 -28.64 2.44
C ALA A 147 -1.58 -28.80 1.15
N ARG A 148 -1.10 -27.71 0.54
CA ARG A 148 -0.37 -27.74 -0.75
C ARG A 148 1.10 -28.16 -0.59
N ASN A 149 1.73 -28.69 -1.61
CA ASN A 149 3.18 -28.94 -1.54
C ASN A 149 3.97 -27.62 -1.53
N ARG A 150 5.13 -27.62 -0.87
CA ARG A 150 6.09 -26.51 -0.90
C ARG A 150 6.66 -26.36 -2.32
N THR A 151 6.88 -25.13 -2.73
CA THR A 151 7.64 -24.75 -3.93
C THR A 151 9.11 -24.72 -3.55
N THR A 152 9.89 -25.70 -3.98
CA THR A 152 11.32 -25.79 -3.64
C THR A 152 12.16 -24.91 -4.57
N LEU A 153 13.41 -24.61 -4.18
CA LEU A 153 14.36 -23.93 -5.08
C LEU A 153 14.56 -24.70 -6.39
N ALA A 154 14.63 -26.04 -6.33
CA ALA A 154 14.79 -26.86 -7.52
C ALA A 154 13.60 -26.73 -8.48
N GLU A 155 12.36 -26.75 -7.95
CA GLU A 155 11.15 -26.52 -8.76
C GLU A 155 11.16 -25.13 -9.38
N LEU A 156 11.59 -24.10 -8.66
CA LEU A 156 11.67 -22.74 -9.18
C LEU A 156 12.61 -22.62 -10.36
N ILE A 157 13.82 -23.20 -10.24
CA ILE A 157 14.83 -23.20 -11.29
C ILE A 157 14.26 -23.92 -12.52
N GLU A 158 13.72 -25.12 -12.33
CA GLU A 158 13.12 -25.91 -13.41
C GLU A 158 11.99 -25.15 -14.11
N ARG A 159 11.10 -24.51 -13.35
CA ARG A 159 9.97 -23.73 -13.88
C ARG A 159 10.40 -22.44 -14.56
N HIS A 160 11.52 -21.85 -14.16
CA HIS A 160 12.09 -20.69 -14.86
C HIS A 160 12.69 -21.09 -16.21
N GLU A 161 13.42 -22.21 -16.26
CA GLU A 161 14.01 -22.76 -17.48
C GLU A 161 12.95 -23.35 -18.43
N HIS A 162 11.88 -23.91 -17.86
CA HIS A 162 10.79 -24.56 -18.58
C HIS A 162 9.44 -23.98 -18.10
N PRO A 163 9.05 -22.78 -18.58
CA PRO A 163 7.82 -22.14 -18.14
C PRO A 163 6.59 -23.00 -18.38
N ASN A 164 5.72 -23.05 -17.36
CA ASN A 164 4.41 -23.67 -17.50
C ASN A 164 3.62 -23.01 -18.64
N PRO A 165 2.76 -23.78 -19.34
CA PRO A 165 1.85 -23.19 -20.30
C PRO A 165 0.94 -22.15 -19.61
N PRO A 166 0.47 -21.13 -20.35
CA PRO A 166 -0.47 -20.16 -19.80
C PRO A 166 -1.70 -20.89 -19.24
N VAL A 167 -2.01 -20.62 -17.97
CA VAL A 167 -3.26 -21.08 -17.33
C VAL A 167 -4.21 -19.90 -17.16
N PRO A 168 -5.54 -20.11 -17.17
CA PRO A 168 -6.47 -19.07 -16.78
C PRO A 168 -6.12 -18.49 -15.42
N TYR A 169 -6.40 -17.20 -15.23
CA TYR A 169 -6.18 -16.54 -13.94
C TYR A 169 -6.96 -17.25 -12.83
N VAL A 170 -6.25 -17.62 -11.77
CA VAL A 170 -6.83 -18.17 -10.54
C VAL A 170 -6.32 -17.29 -9.40
N PRO A 171 -7.21 -16.76 -8.54
CA PRO A 171 -6.80 -15.95 -7.39
C PRO A 171 -6.20 -16.84 -6.28
N ALA A 172 -5.00 -17.35 -6.51
CA ALA A 172 -4.26 -18.24 -5.62
C ALA A 172 -2.77 -17.90 -5.62
N HIS A 173 -2.04 -18.32 -4.59
CA HIS A 173 -0.59 -18.19 -4.58
C HIS A 173 0.04 -19.14 -5.61
N TYR A 174 0.86 -18.60 -6.52
CA TYR A 174 1.57 -19.38 -7.54
C TYR A 174 2.74 -20.19 -6.98
N SER A 175 3.25 -19.76 -5.83
CA SER A 175 4.33 -20.42 -5.10
C SER A 175 3.97 -20.50 -3.62
N VAL A 176 4.42 -21.56 -2.97
CA VAL A 176 4.03 -21.92 -1.62
C VAL A 176 5.29 -22.11 -0.78
N TRP A 177 5.48 -21.26 0.22
CA TRP A 177 6.75 -21.12 0.94
C TRP A 177 6.62 -21.40 2.42
N ILE A 178 7.67 -21.95 3.03
CA ILE A 178 8.03 -21.63 4.41
C ILE A 178 9.26 -20.70 4.41
N THR A 179 9.63 -20.17 5.57
CA THR A 179 10.77 -19.25 5.70
C THR A 179 12.05 -19.80 5.10
N GLU A 180 12.35 -21.09 5.34
CA GLU A 180 13.56 -21.76 4.85
C GLU A 180 13.65 -21.79 3.32
N ASP A 181 12.52 -21.95 2.62
CA ASP A 181 12.51 -21.97 1.15
C ASP A 181 12.98 -20.62 0.58
N PHE A 182 12.52 -19.52 1.18
CA PHE A 182 12.89 -18.19 0.73
C PHE A 182 14.33 -17.84 1.09
N LEU A 183 14.81 -18.30 2.25
CA LEU A 183 16.22 -18.13 2.63
C LEU A 183 17.16 -18.94 1.72
N GLU A 184 16.74 -20.13 1.28
CA GLU A 184 17.46 -20.92 0.29
C GLU A 184 17.57 -20.17 -1.04
N LEU A 185 16.48 -19.55 -1.50
CA LEU A 185 16.44 -18.70 -2.69
C LEU A 185 17.39 -17.51 -2.57
N CYS A 186 17.33 -16.80 -1.44
CA CYS A 186 18.22 -15.66 -1.17
C CYS A 186 19.69 -16.08 -1.22
N LYS A 187 20.02 -17.24 -0.62
CA LYS A 187 21.37 -17.82 -0.65
C LYS A 187 21.80 -18.16 -2.08
N HIS A 188 20.93 -18.76 -2.88
CA HIS A 188 21.22 -19.12 -4.27
C HIS A 188 21.62 -17.90 -5.12
N PHE A 189 20.89 -16.79 -4.97
CA PHE A 189 21.19 -15.55 -5.69
C PHE A 189 22.20 -14.63 -4.99
N ASN A 190 22.81 -15.08 -3.90
CA ASN A 190 23.75 -14.30 -3.09
C ASN A 190 23.17 -12.95 -2.61
N TRP A 191 21.88 -12.92 -2.28
CA TRP A 191 21.24 -11.75 -1.68
C TRP A 191 21.57 -11.67 -0.20
N LYS A 192 22.00 -10.48 0.25
CA LYS A 192 22.33 -10.24 1.65
C LYS A 192 21.03 -10.05 2.45
N VAL A 193 20.63 -11.10 3.17
CA VAL A 193 19.55 -11.03 4.15
C VAL A 193 20.06 -10.32 5.40
N VAL A 194 19.41 -9.23 5.78
CA VAL A 194 19.80 -8.40 6.94
C VAL A 194 18.84 -8.57 8.12
N ALA A 195 17.59 -8.96 7.85
CA ALA A 195 16.63 -9.31 8.89
C ALA A 195 15.59 -10.31 8.36
N VAL A 196 15.09 -11.13 9.26
CA VAL A 196 13.99 -12.08 9.04
C VAL A 196 13.08 -12.01 10.25
N GLN A 197 11.77 -11.93 10.02
CA GLN A 197 10.75 -12.02 11.06
C GLN A 197 9.75 -13.12 10.66
N ASP A 198 9.88 -14.28 11.31
CA ASP A 198 8.98 -15.41 11.11
C ASP A 198 8.00 -15.57 12.26
N VAL A 199 7.03 -14.66 12.33
CA VAL A 199 5.94 -14.71 13.31
C VAL A 199 4.62 -14.38 12.61
N ASP A 200 3.51 -14.77 13.25
CA ASP A 200 2.16 -14.54 12.72
C ASP A 200 1.64 -13.14 13.10
N ASP A 201 2.45 -12.11 12.84
CA ASP A 201 2.02 -10.70 12.85
C ASP A 201 2.08 -10.11 11.44
N LYS A 202 3.22 -10.33 10.75
CA LYS A 202 3.56 -10.11 9.34
C LYS A 202 4.80 -10.96 9.05
N LEU A 203 4.70 -12.06 8.29
CA LEU A 203 5.92 -12.79 7.85
C LEU A 203 6.69 -11.89 6.89
N ALA A 204 7.86 -11.40 7.30
CA ALA A 204 8.64 -10.44 6.54
C ALA A 204 10.12 -10.79 6.44
N ILE A 205 10.73 -10.48 5.29
CA ILE A 205 12.14 -10.66 4.99
C ILE A 205 12.70 -9.34 4.46
N ALA A 206 13.82 -8.90 5.00
CA ALA A 206 14.53 -7.71 4.55
C ALA A 206 15.89 -8.10 3.94
N LEU A 207 16.11 -7.69 2.69
CA LEU A 207 17.36 -7.81 1.96
C LEU A 207 18.00 -6.42 1.85
N GLN A 208 19.33 -6.35 1.82
CA GLN A 208 20.06 -5.11 1.53
C GLN A 208 20.94 -5.32 0.29
N LEU A 209 20.91 -4.37 -0.64
CA LEU A 209 21.67 -4.44 -1.90
C LEU A 209 22.96 -3.63 -1.86
#